data_AF-Q0Z800-F1
#
_entry.id   AF-Q0Z800-F1
#
_cell.length_a   1.000
_cell.length_b   1.000
_cell.length_c   1.000
_cell.angle_alpha   90.00
_cell.angle_beta   90.00
_cell.angle_gamma   90.00
#
_symmetry.space_group_name_H-M   'P 1'
#
loop_
_entity.id
_entity.type
_entity.pdbx_description
1 polymer ?
#
loop_
_entity_poly.entity_id
_entity_poly.type
_entity_poly.pdbx_seq_one_letter_code
_entity_poly.pdbx_strand_id
1 'polypeptide(L)'
;RIKHLDVVTLLRRIQPPLGFGKFCPHRVACKRLVGMNMPLNSDGSVTFNATLFALVRTALKIKTEGNFEQANEELRAIIKKIWKRTSMKLLDQVIPPIGDDEVTVGKFYATFLIQEHFRKFMRRQEEYYGYR
;
A
#
# COMPACT_ATOMS: atom_id res chain seq x y z
N ARG A 1 1.51 7.05 14.46
CA ARG A 1 1.17 7.06 13.01
C ARG A 1 2.45 7.40 12.25
N ILE A 2 2.63 6.94 11.02
CA ILE A 2 3.84 7.19 10.22
C ILE A 2 3.45 7.87 8.91
N LYS A 3 4.27 8.77 8.37
CA LYS A 3 4.01 9.36 7.04
C LYS A 3 4.23 8.31 5.96
N HIS A 4 3.43 8.33 4.91
CA HIS A 4 3.52 7.35 3.82
C HIS A 4 4.92 7.31 3.17
N LEU A 5 5.63 8.44 3.16
CA LEU A 5 7.02 8.56 2.69
C LEU A 5 8.01 7.69 3.48
N ASP A 6 7.78 7.52 4.79
CA ASP A 6 8.68 6.79 5.68
C ASP A 6 8.35 5.29 5.78
N VAL A 7 7.22 4.86 5.20
CA VAL A 7 6.77 3.46 5.26
C VAL A 7 7.80 2.51 4.63
N VAL A 8 8.38 2.86 3.48
CA VAL A 8 9.43 2.02 2.85
C VAL A 8 10.63 1.90 3.77
N THR A 9 11.09 3.01 4.36
CA THR A 9 12.22 3.03 5.28
C THR A 9 11.95 2.17 6.50
N LEU A 10 10.76 2.27 7.09
CA LEU A 10 10.32 1.43 8.21
C LEU A 10 10.36 -0.06 7.83
N LEU A 11 9.73 -0.45 6.71
CA LEU A 11 9.62 -1.85 6.30
C LEU A 11 10.97 -2.47 5.93
N ARG A 12 11.93 -1.69 5.41
CA ARG A 12 13.30 -2.16 5.16
C ARG A 12 14.10 -2.39 6.44
N ARG A 13 13.74 -1.76 7.57
CA ARG A 13 14.39 -2.02 8.87
C ARG A 13 13.89 -3.31 9.52
N ILE A 14 12.65 -3.71 9.24
CA ILE A 14 12.06 -4.95 9.74
C ILE A 14 12.54 -6.12 8.86
N GLN A 15 13.05 -7.18 9.48
CA GLN A 15 13.48 -8.38 8.73
C GLN A 15 12.28 -9.17 8.20
N PRO A 16 12.44 -9.90 7.08
CA PRO A 16 11.50 -10.92 6.68
C PRO A 16 11.22 -11.92 7.82
N PRO A 17 10.02 -12.53 7.90
CA PRO A 17 8.97 -12.53 6.89
C PRO A 17 8.03 -11.31 6.91
N LEU A 18 8.01 -10.53 8.00
CA LEU A 18 7.05 -9.44 8.18
C LEU A 18 7.49 -8.16 7.45
N GLY A 19 8.79 -7.87 7.44
CA GLY A 19 9.35 -6.72 6.74
C GLY A 19 10.06 -7.08 5.44
N PHE A 20 10.74 -6.11 4.86
CA PHE A 20 11.47 -6.26 3.60
C PHE A 20 12.96 -6.56 3.80
N GLY A 21 13.52 -6.22 4.96
CA GLY A 21 14.94 -6.37 5.24
C GLY A 21 15.82 -5.30 4.59
N LYS A 22 17.00 -5.09 5.19
CA LYS A 22 17.92 -3.99 4.85
C LYS A 22 18.36 -3.98 3.38
N PHE A 23 18.45 -5.17 2.79
CA PHE A 23 18.90 -5.39 1.41
C PHE A 23 17.80 -5.27 0.36
N CYS A 24 16.53 -5.09 0.74
CA CYS A 24 15.46 -4.91 -0.24
C CYS A 24 15.66 -3.58 -1.00
N PRO A 25 15.76 -3.62 -2.35
CA PRO A 25 15.86 -2.40 -3.14
C PRO A 25 14.61 -1.53 -2.98
N HIS A 26 14.79 -0.20 -2.96
CA HIS A 26 13.69 0.75 -2.78
C HIS A 26 12.53 0.51 -3.78
N ARG A 27 12.85 0.32 -5.05
CA ARG A 27 11.86 0.07 -6.10
C ARG A 27 11.05 -1.22 -5.88
N VAL A 28 11.69 -2.27 -5.37
CA VAL A 28 11.02 -3.54 -5.04
C VAL A 28 10.08 -3.34 -3.85
N ALA A 29 10.51 -2.59 -2.83
CA ALA A 29 9.67 -2.22 -1.70
C ALA A 29 8.45 -1.41 -2.14
N CYS A 30 8.63 -0.38 -2.97
CA CYS A 30 7.52 0.40 -3.53
C CYS A 30 6.55 -0.49 -4.32
N LYS A 31 7.06 -1.37 -5.19
CA LYS A 31 6.23 -2.31 -5.96
C LYS A 31 5.42 -3.23 -5.04
N ARG A 32 6.00 -3.71 -3.94
CA ARG A 32 5.27 -4.51 -2.93
C ARG A 32 4.17 -3.70 -2.24
N LEU A 33 4.43 -2.43 -1.93
CA LEU A 33 3.45 -1.53 -1.32
C LEU A 33 2.25 -1.22 -2.24
N VAL A 34 2.42 -1.24 -3.56
CA VAL A 34 1.30 -1.07 -4.52
C VAL A 34 0.20 -2.11 -4.28
N GLY A 35 0.56 -3.34 -3.93
CA GLY A 35 -0.40 -4.42 -3.63
C GLY A 35 -0.91 -4.45 -2.19
N MET A 36 -0.40 -3.57 -1.32
CA MET A 36 -0.81 -3.48 0.08
C MET A 36 -1.90 -2.41 0.17
N ASN A 37 -3.16 -2.84 0.09
CA ASN A 37 -4.37 -2.02 0.06
C ASN A 37 -4.65 -1.29 1.39
N MET A 38 -3.68 -0.50 1.84
CA MET A 38 -3.60 0.14 3.14
C MET A 38 -4.18 1.57 3.06
N PRO A 39 -5.16 1.93 3.91
CA PRO A 39 -5.75 3.27 3.91
C PRO A 39 -4.72 4.37 4.20
N LEU A 40 -4.84 5.49 3.47
CA LEU A 40 -4.06 6.70 3.71
C LEU A 40 -4.97 7.76 4.34
N ASN A 41 -4.55 8.34 5.47
CA ASN A 41 -5.27 9.46 6.07
C ASN A 41 -5.06 10.75 5.25
N SER A 42 -5.97 11.71 5.39
CA SER A 42 -5.90 13.02 4.72
C SER A 42 -4.61 13.80 4.99
N ASP A 43 -3.99 13.61 6.15
CA ASP A 43 -2.70 14.22 6.50
C ASP A 43 -1.49 13.49 5.86
N GLY A 44 -1.74 12.49 5.01
CA GLY A 44 -0.71 11.65 4.40
C GLY A 44 -0.06 10.66 5.38
N SER A 45 -0.67 10.40 6.54
CA SER A 45 -0.20 9.39 7.48
C SER A 45 -0.91 8.05 7.33
N VAL A 46 -0.27 7.03 7.85
CA VAL A 46 -0.78 5.66 7.93
C VAL A 46 -0.73 5.20 9.38
N THR A 47 -1.72 4.42 9.79
CA THR A 47 -1.80 3.90 11.15
C THR A 47 -1.09 2.55 11.27
N PHE A 48 -0.57 2.25 12.46
CA PHE A 48 0.14 0.99 12.71
C PHE A 48 -0.74 -0.24 12.43
N ASN A 49 -2.00 -0.23 12.88
CA ASN A 49 -2.93 -1.34 12.64
C ASN A 49 -3.17 -1.58 11.15
N ALA A 50 -3.30 -0.51 10.36
CA ALA A 50 -3.44 -0.60 8.91
C ALA A 50 -2.21 -1.26 8.28
N THR A 51 -1.01 -0.85 8.69
CA THR A 51 0.24 -1.42 8.20
C THR A 51 0.42 -2.87 8.59
N LEU A 52 0.20 -3.21 9.86
CA LEU A 52 0.32 -4.58 10.33
C LEU A 52 -0.67 -5.50 9.60
N PHE A 53 -1.94 -5.07 9.48
CA PHE A 53 -2.96 -5.83 8.79
C PHE A 53 -2.62 -6.02 7.31
N ALA A 54 -2.18 -4.97 6.61
CA ALA A 54 -1.81 -5.07 5.21
C ALA A 54 -0.63 -6.03 4.98
N LEU A 55 0.41 -5.98 5.83
CA LEU A 55 1.54 -6.91 5.74
C LEU A 55 1.11 -8.37 5.91
N VAL A 56 0.32 -8.66 6.95
CA VAL A 56 -0.20 -10.01 7.22
C VAL A 56 -1.12 -10.47 6.09
N ARG A 57 -2.06 -9.61 5.65
CA ARG A 57 -3.00 -9.90 4.55
C ARG A 57 -2.25 -10.26 3.27
N THR A 58 -1.23 -9.50 2.91
CA THR A 58 -0.42 -9.75 1.71
C THR A 58 0.45 -10.99 1.83
N ALA A 59 1.10 -11.22 2.98
CA ALA A 59 1.95 -12.39 3.20
C ALA A 59 1.15 -13.70 3.14
N LEU A 60 -0.08 -13.70 3.64
CA LEU A 60 -0.98 -14.86 3.66
C LEU A 60 -1.94 -14.92 2.45
N LYS A 61 -1.85 -13.96 1.52
CA LYS A 61 -2.74 -13.84 0.35
C LYS A 61 -4.23 -13.86 0.69
N ILE A 62 -4.62 -13.21 1.79
CA ILE A 62 -6.02 -13.19 2.25
C ILE A 62 -6.81 -12.19 1.41
N LYS A 63 -7.69 -12.69 0.53
CA LYS A 63 -8.59 -11.87 -0.29
C LYS A 63 -7.81 -10.75 -1.02
N THR A 64 -6.69 -11.10 -1.65
CA THR A 64 -5.79 -10.16 -2.36
C THR A 64 -5.90 -10.24 -3.88
N GLU A 65 -6.74 -11.12 -4.41
CA GLU A 65 -6.92 -11.37 -5.83
C GLU A 65 -8.26 -10.80 -6.31
N GLY A 66 -8.33 -10.45 -7.60
CA GLY A 66 -9.54 -9.91 -8.21
C GLY A 66 -9.83 -8.46 -7.85
N ASN A 67 -11.11 -8.09 -7.79
CA ASN A 67 -11.55 -6.75 -7.44
C ASN A 67 -11.36 -6.50 -5.93
N PHE A 68 -10.52 -5.51 -5.58
CA PHE A 68 -10.21 -5.17 -4.19
C PHE A 68 -11.43 -4.69 -3.38
N GLU A 69 -12.42 -4.04 -4.00
CA GLU A 69 -13.62 -3.56 -3.31
C GLU A 69 -14.47 -4.72 -2.85
N GLN A 70 -14.77 -5.66 -3.76
CA GLN A 70 -15.48 -6.89 -3.43
C GLN A 70 -14.70 -7.72 -2.40
N ALA A 71 -13.39 -7.88 -2.60
CA ALA A 71 -12.54 -8.63 -1.70
C ALA A 71 -12.47 -7.99 -0.30
N ASN A 72 -12.51 -6.66 -0.20
CA ASN A 72 -12.57 -5.93 1.06
C ASN A 72 -13.90 -6.15 1.77
N GLU A 73 -15.03 -6.06 1.06
CA GLU A 73 -16.36 -6.24 1.65
C GLU A 73 -16.54 -7.66 2.18
N GLU A 74 -16.16 -8.66 1.39
CA GLU A 74 -16.16 -10.07 1.82
C GLU A 74 -15.27 -10.28 3.05
N LEU A 75 -14.08 -9.68 3.09
CA LEU A 75 -13.17 -9.78 4.22
C LEU A 75 -13.74 -9.12 5.49
N ARG A 76 -14.40 -7.96 5.36
CA ARG A 76 -15.10 -7.28 6.46
C ARG A 76 -16.22 -8.15 7.00
N ALA A 77 -17.03 -8.76 6.13
CA ALA A 77 -18.09 -9.69 6.51
C ALA A 77 -17.54 -10.92 7.24
N ILE A 78 -16.46 -11.53 6.74
CA ILE A 78 -15.79 -12.69 7.37
C ILE A 78 -15.28 -12.31 8.78
N ILE A 79 -14.58 -11.18 8.91
CA ILE A 79 -14.06 -10.72 10.21
C ILE A 79 -15.20 -10.49 11.20
N LYS A 80 -16.32 -9.89 10.78
CA LYS A 80 -17.48 -9.68 11.66
C LYS A 80 -18.19 -10.98 12.04
N LYS A 81 -18.18 -11.98 11.16
CA LYS A 81 -18.74 -13.31 11.44
C LYS A 81 -17.94 -14.03 12.53
N ILE A 82 -16.61 -13.97 12.47
CA ILE A 82 -15.71 -14.63 13.43
C ILE A 82 -15.62 -13.81 14.74
N TRP A 83 -15.34 -12.51 14.63
CA TRP A 83 -15.16 -11.60 15.76
C TRP A 83 -16.30 -10.58 15.85
N LYS A 84 -17.42 -11.01 16.44
CA LYS A 84 -18.65 -10.20 16.54
C LYS A 84 -18.45 -8.85 17.25
N ARG A 85 -17.54 -8.78 18.22
CA ARG A 85 -17.22 -7.57 19.01
C ARG A 85 -16.24 -6.61 18.33
N THR A 86 -15.72 -6.94 17.15
CA THR A 86 -14.85 -6.03 16.40
C THR A 86 -15.61 -4.75 16.05
N SER A 87 -15.08 -3.61 16.48
CA SER A 87 -15.67 -2.30 16.22
C SER A 87 -15.56 -1.94 14.73
N MET A 88 -16.56 -1.20 14.21
CA MET A 88 -16.52 -0.70 12.84
C MET A 88 -15.33 0.23 12.61
N LYS A 89 -15.02 1.08 13.61
CA LYS A 89 -13.86 1.97 13.58
C LYS A 89 -12.53 1.24 13.35
N LEU A 90 -12.34 0.07 13.96
CA LEU A 90 -11.14 -0.73 13.72
C LEU A 90 -11.14 -1.30 12.29
N LEU A 91 -12.28 -1.76 11.79
CA LEU A 91 -12.40 -2.26 10.42
C LEU A 91 -12.07 -1.19 9.40
N ASP A 92 -12.63 0.01 9.54
CA ASP A 92 -12.37 1.13 8.64
C ASP A 92 -10.91 1.56 8.66
N GLN A 93 -10.26 1.42 9.82
CA GLN A 93 -8.84 1.72 9.95
C GLN A 93 -7.95 0.71 9.20
N VAL A 94 -8.34 -0.57 9.09
CA VAL A 94 -7.48 -1.64 8.54
C VAL A 94 -7.90 -2.12 7.16
N ILE A 95 -9.18 -1.98 6.81
CA ILE A 95 -9.75 -2.31 5.51
C ILE A 95 -10.56 -1.10 5.05
N PRO A 96 -10.11 -0.41 3.99
CA PRO A 96 -10.80 0.76 3.48
C PRO A 96 -12.23 0.39 3.05
N PRO A 97 -13.28 1.10 3.51
CA PRO A 97 -14.64 0.95 3.01
C PRO A 97 -14.72 1.36 1.53
N ILE A 98 -15.79 0.95 0.84
CA ILE A 98 -16.03 1.32 -0.55
C ILE A 98 -16.49 2.79 -0.60
N GLY A 99 -15.74 3.64 -1.31
CA GLY A 99 -16.06 5.06 -1.53
C GLY A 99 -15.10 5.75 -2.51
N ASP A 100 -15.61 6.71 -3.27
CA ASP A 100 -14.90 7.33 -4.42
C ASP A 100 -13.63 8.11 -4.04
N ASP A 101 -13.53 8.60 -2.80
CA ASP A 101 -12.43 9.49 -2.37
C ASP A 101 -11.33 8.78 -1.57
N GLU A 102 -11.37 7.45 -1.43
CA GLU A 102 -10.38 6.75 -0.61
C GLU A 102 -9.04 6.55 -1.34
N VAL A 103 -8.04 7.28 -0.89
CA VAL A 103 -6.65 7.11 -1.31
C VAL A 103 -6.01 6.01 -0.47
N THR A 104 -5.39 5.03 -1.14
CA THR A 104 -4.56 4.03 -0.48
C THR A 104 -3.09 4.33 -0.73
N VAL A 105 -2.25 3.81 0.17
CA VAL A 105 -0.79 3.88 0.03
C VAL A 105 -0.36 3.28 -1.30
N GLY A 106 -1.03 2.23 -1.77
CA GLY A 106 -0.77 1.61 -3.06
C GLY A 106 -0.98 2.57 -4.24
N LYS A 107 -2.08 3.36 -4.24
CA LYS A 107 -2.33 4.39 -5.27
C LYS A 107 -1.20 5.44 -5.30
N PHE A 108 -0.76 5.91 -4.13
CA PHE A 108 0.37 6.84 -4.04
C PHE A 108 1.66 6.26 -4.66
N TYR A 109 2.05 5.05 -4.25
CA TYR A 109 3.27 4.41 -4.77
C TYR A 109 3.16 4.05 -6.26
N ALA A 110 1.97 3.72 -6.76
CA ALA A 110 1.73 3.51 -8.19
C ALA A 110 1.97 4.81 -8.97
N THR A 111 1.37 5.91 -8.55
CA THR A 111 1.60 7.24 -9.16
C THR A 111 3.08 7.63 -9.10
N PHE A 112 3.74 7.43 -7.96
CA PHE A 112 5.18 7.68 -7.82
C PHE A 112 6.01 6.90 -8.86
N LEU A 113 5.75 5.61 -9.02
CA LEU A 113 6.48 4.75 -9.97
C LEU A 113 6.19 5.13 -11.43
N ILE A 114 4.94 5.47 -11.77
CA ILE A 114 4.55 5.94 -13.11
C ILE A 114 5.30 7.24 -13.44
N GLN A 115 5.25 8.21 -12.53
CA GLN A 115 5.94 9.49 -12.69
C GLN A 115 7.46 9.31 -12.80
N GLU A 116 8.06 8.44 -11.99
CA GLU A 116 9.50 8.13 -12.08
C GLU A 116 9.86 7.56 -13.45
N HIS A 117 9.06 6.64 -13.98
CA HIS A 117 9.27 6.06 -15.29
C HIS A 117 9.14 7.10 -16.41
N PHE A 118 8.10 7.93 -16.36
CA PHE A 118 7.87 8.99 -17.34
C PHE A 118 9.02 10.00 -17.38
N ARG A 119 9.50 10.47 -16.22
CA ARG A 119 10.67 11.37 -16.14
C ARG A 119 11.96 10.75 -16.70
N LYS A 120 12.17 9.44 -16.54
CA LYS A 120 13.30 8.73 -17.16
C LYS A 120 13.13 8.55 -18.67
N PHE A 121 11.90 8.41 -19.13
CA PHE A 121 11.61 8.38 -20.56
C PHE A 121 11.90 9.74 -21.21
N MET A 122 11.38 10.83 -20.64
CA MET A 122 11.60 12.19 -21.17
C MET A 122 13.09 12.55 -21.27
N ARG A 123 13.87 12.28 -20.21
CA ARG A 123 15.33 12.51 -20.25
C ARG A 123 16.04 11.74 -21.37
N ARG A 124 15.65 10.48 -21.61
CA ARG A 124 16.19 9.70 -22.73
C ARG A 124 15.80 10.28 -24.09
N GLN A 125 14.59 10.84 -24.22
CA GLN A 125 14.17 11.50 -25.45
C GLN A 125 14.93 12.80 -25.68
N GLU A 126 15.16 13.61 -24.64
CA GLU A 126 15.99 14.83 -24.71
C GLU A 126 17.43 14.51 -25.12
N GLU A 127 18.04 13.47 -24.54
CA GLU A 127 19.39 13.01 -24.91
C GLU A 127 19.46 12.51 -26.35
N TYR A 128 18.41 11.82 -26.84
CA TYR A 128 18.39 11.19 -28.17
C TYR A 128 18.07 12.17 -29.29
N TYR A 129 17.14 13.09 -29.06
CA TYR A 129 16.68 14.07 -30.05
C TYR A 129 17.37 15.44 -29.93
N GLY A 130 18.19 15.63 -28.89
CA GLY A 130 19.13 16.74 -28.74
C GLY A 130 18.69 18.05 -29.38
N TYR A 131 17.86 18.83 -28.69
CA TYR A 131 17.78 20.27 -28.99
C TYR A 131 19.16 20.88 -28.66
N ARG A 132 20.03 20.91 -29.67
CA ARG A 132 21.15 21.86 -29.77
C ARG A 132 20.63 23.17 -30.32
#